data_AF-A0A099RNU3-F1
#
_entry.id   AF-A0A099RNU3-F1
#
_cell.length_a   1.000
_cell.length_b   1.000
_cell.length_c   1.000
_cell.angle_alpha   90.00
_cell.angle_beta   90.00
_cell.angle_gamma   90.00
#
_symmetry.space_group_name_H-M   'P 1'
#
loop_
_entity.id
_entity.type
_entity.pdbx_description
1 polymer ?
#
loop_
_entity_poly.entity_id
_entity_poly.type
_entity_poly.pdbx_seq_one_letter_code
_entity_poly.pdbx_strand_id
1 'polypeptide(L)' 'MSHTINELIKQIEKLRLDLIKVTEGRSYTDPEVIAVSQALDKVLDEYQELMLKNKTK' A
#
# COMPACT_ATOMS: atom_id res chain seq x y z
N MET A 1 10.36 -15.79 -0.82
CA MET A 1 9.14 -15.74 0.02
C MET A 1 9.27 -14.65 1.08
N SER A 2 10.09 -14.81 2.14
CA SER A 2 10.32 -13.75 3.14
C SER A 2 10.85 -12.45 2.53
N HIS A 3 11.75 -12.56 1.55
CA HIS A 3 12.27 -11.41 0.82
C HIS A 3 11.18 -10.63 0.08
N THR A 4 10.26 -11.31 -0.62
CA THR A 4 9.12 -10.70 -1.34
C THR A 4 8.16 -9.98 -0.39
N ILE A 5 7.86 -10.58 0.76
CA ILE A 5 7.00 -9.98 1.79
C ILE A 5 7.64 -8.70 2.36
N ASN A 6 8.95 -8.74 2.66
CA ASN A 6 9.67 -7.57 3.15
C ASN A 6 9.70 -6.42 2.15
N GLU A 7 9.80 -6.71 0.84
CA GLU A 7 9.73 -5.68 -0.20
C GLU A 7 8.32 -5.06 -0.32
N LEU A 8 7.27 -5.86 -0.16
CA LEU A 8 5.89 -5.34 -0.11
C LEU A 8 5.68 -4.45 1.12
N ILE A 9 6.19 -4.86 2.29
CA ILE A 9 6.11 -4.05 3.51
C ILE A 9 6.81 -2.70 3.31
N LYS A 10 8.00 -2.66 2.70
CA LYS A 10 8.69 -1.40 2.39
C LYS A 10 7.88 -0.51 1.45
N GLN A 11 7.25 -1.09 0.43
CA GLN A 11 6.41 -0.34 -0.51
C GLN A 11 5.15 0.21 0.17
N ILE A 12 4.51 -0.58 1.03
CA ILE A 12 3.38 -0.15 1.87
C ILE A 12 3.79 1.04 2.73
N GLU A 13 4.89 0.95 3.48
CA GLU A 13 5.32 2.06 4.35
C GLU A 13 5.68 3.32 3.57
N LYS A 14 6.31 3.18 2.39
CA LYS A 14 6.57 4.31 1.51
C LYS A 14 5.26 4.99 1.08
N LEU A 15 4.30 4.22 0.56
CA LEU A 15 3.03 4.74 0.08
C LEU A 15 2.16 5.32 1.20
N ARG A 16 2.24 4.78 2.42
CA ARG A 16 1.60 5.38 3.61
C ARG A 16 2.16 6.76 3.93
N LEU A 17 3.48 6.92 3.90
CA LEU A 17 4.13 8.22 4.11
C LEU A 17 3.80 9.21 2.99
N ASP A 18 3.77 8.74 1.74
CA ASP A 18 3.41 9.58 0.59
C ASP A 18 1.92 10.00 0.67
N LEU A 19 1.02 9.12 1.13
CA LEU A 19 -0.39 9.44 1.34
C LEU A 19 -0.56 10.53 2.41
N ILE A 20 0.14 10.41 3.55
CA ILE A 20 0.11 11.43 4.61
C ILE A 20 0.52 12.79 4.02
N LYS A 21 1.66 12.84 3.32
CA LYS A 21 2.17 14.09 2.73
C LYS A 21 1.23 14.69 1.70
N VAL A 22 0.63 13.88 0.82
CA VAL A 22 -0.27 14.40 -0.22
C VAL A 22 -1.61 14.85 0.36
N THR A 23 -2.06 14.27 1.47
CA THR A 23 -3.29 14.69 2.16
C THR A 23 -3.12 15.99 2.94
N GLU A 24 -1.89 16.42 3.26
CA GLU A 24 -1.65 17.68 3.97
C GLU A 24 -2.15 18.87 3.14
N GLY A 25 -3.22 19.51 3.62
CA GLY A 25 -3.83 20.66 2.97
C GLY A 25 -4.70 20.31 1.76
N ARG A 26 -5.03 19.03 1.52
CA ARG A 26 -5.88 18.60 0.41
C ARG A 26 -7.11 17.82 0.89
N SER A 27 -8.16 17.81 0.06
CA SER A 27 -9.32 16.94 0.29
C SER A 27 -8.96 15.49 0.01
N TYR A 28 -9.58 14.54 0.71
CA TYR A 28 -9.49 13.12 0.36
C TYR A 28 -10.04 12.79 -1.05
N THR A 29 -10.88 13.68 -1.60
CA THR A 29 -11.38 13.56 -2.98
C THR A 29 -10.46 14.21 -4.01
N ASP A 30 -9.32 14.77 -3.60
CA ASP A 30 -8.33 15.31 -4.53
C ASP A 30 -7.80 14.18 -5.43
N PRO A 31 -7.69 14.39 -6.76
CA PRO A 31 -7.26 13.34 -7.68
C PRO A 31 -5.88 12.74 -7.34
N GLU A 32 -4.95 13.53 -6.81
CA GLU A 32 -3.61 13.04 -6.44
C GLU A 32 -3.67 12.20 -5.16
N VAL A 33 -4.49 12.62 -4.19
CA VAL A 33 -4.75 11.83 -2.97
C VAL A 33 -5.40 10.49 -3.33
N ILE A 34 -6.39 10.49 -4.22
CA ILE A 34 -7.05 9.27 -4.71
C ILE A 34 -6.03 8.35 -5.41
N ALA A 35 -5.19 8.89 -6.28
CA ALA A 35 -4.20 8.11 -7.01
C ALA A 35 -3.20 7.41 -6.07
N VAL A 36 -2.71 8.12 -5.05
CA VAL A 36 -1.79 7.53 -4.05
C VAL A 36 -2.51 6.50 -3.18
N SER A 37 -3.78 6.75 -2.81
CA SER A 37 -4.61 5.78 -2.08
C SER A 37 -4.80 4.49 -2.87
N GLN A 38 -5.16 4.59 -4.15
CA GLN A 38 -5.35 3.41 -5.01
C GLN A 38 -4.05 2.63 -5.24
N ALA A 39 -2.91 3.32 -5.32
CA ALA A 39 -1.61 2.68 -5.39
C ALA A 39 -1.29 1.90 -4.09
N LEU A 40 -1.60 2.48 -2.93
CA LEU A 40 -1.44 1.80 -1.63
C LEU A 40 -2.33 0.56 -1.53
N ASP A 41 -3.60 0.66 -1.92
CA ASP A 41 -4.57 -0.44 -1.89
C ASP A 41 -4.08 -1.63 -2.71
N LYS A 42 -3.57 -1.38 -3.93
CA LYS A 42 -3.04 -2.44 -4.79
C LYS A 42 -1.91 -3.25 -4.13
N VAL A 43 -0.97 -2.57 -3.47
CA VAL A 43 0.15 -3.25 -2.79
C VAL A 43 -0.32 -4.01 -1.55
N LEU A 44 -1.33 -3.48 -0.84
CA LEU A 44 -1.96 -4.16 0.29
C LEU A 44 -2.69 -5.44 -0.17
N ASP A 45 -3.38 -5.41 -1.30
CA ASP A 45 -4.03 -6.58 -1.90
C ASP A 45 -3.00 -7.67 -2.24
N GLU A 46 -1.89 -7.30 -2.89
CA GLU A 46 -0.79 -8.22 -3.22
C GLU A 46 -0.19 -8.86 -1.96
N TYR A 47 0.01 -8.07 -0.89
CA TYR A 47 0.46 -8.56 0.40
C TYR A 47 -0.55 -9.54 1.01
N GLN A 48 -1.83 -9.20 1.00
CA GLN A 48 -2.90 -10.04 1.55
C GLN A 48 -3.00 -11.36 0.80
N GLU A 49 -2.94 -11.36 -0.53
CA GLU A 49 -2.94 -12.60 -1.32
C GLU A 49 -1.78 -13.53 -0.95
N LEU A 50 -0.57 -12.99 -0.80
CA LEU A 50 0.59 -13.78 -0.39
C LEU A 50 0.43 -14.34 1.01
N MET A 51 -0.12 -13.55 1.94
CA MET A 51 -0.39 -14.01 3.29
C MET A 51 -1.47 -15.11 3.33
N LEU A 52 -2.48 -15.04 2.47
CA LEU A 52 -3.49 -16.09 2.33
C LEU A 52 -2.88 -17.37 1.76
N LYS A 53 -2.07 -17.28 0.69
CA LYS A 53 -1.34 -18.42 0.10
C LYS A 53 -0.39 -19.10 1.09
N ASN A 54 0.10 -18.38 2.10
CA ASN A 54 0.94 -18.93 3.16
C ASN A 54 0.16 -19.63 4.28
N LYS A 55 -1.12 -19.29 4.50
CA LYS A 55 -1.97 -19.93 5.53
C LYS A 55 -2.60 -21.24 5.08
N THR A 56 -2.71 -21.47 3.77
CA THR A 56 -3.27 -22.70 3.18
C THR A 56 -2.24 -23.81 2.94
N LYS A 57 -1.04 -23.72 3.53
CA LYS A 57 -0.03 -24.77 3.54
C LYS A 57 0.06 -25.46 4.90
#